data_AF-A0A2H5W6I6-F1
#
_entry.id   AF-A0A2H5W6I6-F1
#
_cell.length_a   1.000
_cell.length_b   1.000
_cell.length_c   1.000
_cell.angle_alpha   90.00
_cell.angle_beta   90.00
_cell.angle_gamma   90.00
#
_symmetry.space_group_name_H-M   'P 1'
#
loop_
_entity.id
_entity.type
_entity.pdbx_description
1 polymer ?
#
loop_
_entity_poly.entity_id
_entity_poly.type
_entity_poly.pdbx_seq_one_letter_code
_entity_poly.pdbx_strand_id
1 'polypeptide(L)'
;MVWQTLRAIAGWAVLLGLSLGLAPCSITGDQAGKPVRPAEPCLSGQEALFDRYEGTHVANACQDDADCVVSGCSREVCAAESVVTTCEAIPTPTRDLGCRACACVQGECRWVR
;
A
#
# COMPACT_ATOMS: atom_id res chain seq x y z
N MET A 1 53.85 -56.64 10.43
CA MET A 1 53.25 -56.65 9.08
C MET A 1 52.69 -55.26 8.87
N VAL A 2 53.46 -54.35 8.24
CA VAL A 2 53.38 -54.01 6.79
C VAL A 2 51.97 -53.50 6.48
N TRP A 3 51.68 -52.26 6.07
CA TRP A 3 52.39 -51.23 5.32
C TRP A 3 51.50 -49.95 5.41
N GLN A 4 52.05 -48.73 5.44
CA GLN A 4 51.95 -47.72 4.34
C GLN A 4 50.51 -47.40 3.85
N THR A 5 50.05 -46.16 3.72
CA THR A 5 50.77 -44.98 3.23
C THR A 5 50.01 -43.69 3.55
N LEU A 6 50.72 -42.75 4.17
CA LEU A 6 50.45 -41.31 4.09
C LEU A 6 50.50 -40.86 2.63
N ARG A 7 49.54 -40.03 2.22
CA ARG A 7 49.72 -39.11 1.08
C ARG A 7 49.31 -37.71 1.49
N ALA A 8 50.32 -36.95 1.88
CA ALA A 8 50.33 -35.50 1.80
C ALA A 8 50.59 -35.09 0.34
N ILE A 9 49.78 -34.18 -0.18
CA ILE A 9 50.08 -33.31 -1.32
C ILE A 9 49.35 -31.99 -0.97
N ALA A 10 49.98 -31.00 -0.32
CA ALA A 10 50.97 -30.06 -0.84
C ALA A 10 50.47 -29.19 -2.01
N GLY A 11 50.12 -27.94 -1.69
CA GLY A 11 50.04 -26.79 -2.60
C GLY A 11 48.78 -26.74 -3.48
N TRP A 12 48.23 -25.59 -3.85
CA TRP A 12 48.84 -24.28 -4.06
C TRP A 12 47.79 -23.19 -3.81
N ALA A 13 48.13 -22.22 -2.95
CA ALA A 13 47.47 -20.93 -2.91
C ALA A 13 47.95 -20.11 -4.11
N VAL A 14 47.09 -19.85 -5.09
CA VAL A 14 47.38 -19.00 -6.24
C VAL A 14 46.09 -18.30 -6.71
N LEU A 15 46.20 -16.96 -6.78
CA LEU A 15 45.38 -15.97 -7.48
C LEU A 15 44.02 -15.62 -6.84
N LEU A 16 43.92 -14.55 -6.05
CA LEU A 16 43.76 -13.17 -6.55
C LEU A 16 42.87 -13.10 -7.81
N GLY A 17 41.58 -13.33 -7.62
CA GLY A 17 40.52 -12.99 -8.57
C GLY A 17 39.65 -11.90 -7.97
N LEU A 18 40.08 -10.65 -8.12
CA LEU A 18 39.32 -9.45 -7.80
C LEU A 18 38.18 -9.29 -8.81
N SER A 19 37.12 -10.09 -8.71
CA SER A 19 35.90 -9.86 -9.47
C SER A 19 34.93 -9.04 -8.63
N LEU A 20 35.05 -7.72 -8.76
CA LEU A 20 33.95 -6.76 -8.63
C LEU A 20 32.87 -7.12 -9.68
N GLY A 21 32.23 -8.26 -9.50
CA GLY A 21 31.05 -8.66 -10.25
C GLY A 21 29.86 -7.97 -9.60
N LEU A 22 29.39 -6.91 -10.26
CA LEU A 22 28.06 -6.33 -10.07
C LEU A 22 27.05 -7.47 -9.89
N ALA A 23 26.65 -7.73 -8.66
CA ALA A 23 25.48 -8.55 -8.40
C ALA A 23 24.30 -7.75 -8.97
N PRO A 24 23.59 -8.22 -10.02
CA PRO A 24 22.29 -7.66 -10.30
C PRO A 24 21.46 -7.92 -9.06
N CYS A 25 21.12 -6.87 -8.32
CA CYS A 25 20.05 -6.94 -7.35
C CYS A 25 18.81 -7.36 -8.13
N SER A 26 18.48 -8.65 -8.09
CA SER A 26 17.20 -9.16 -8.53
C SER A 26 16.14 -8.58 -7.61
N ILE A 27 15.68 -7.37 -7.94
CA ILE A 27 14.42 -6.81 -7.44
C ILE A 27 13.32 -7.50 -8.22
N THR A 28 13.12 -8.80 -7.99
CA THR A 28 11.87 -9.45 -8.38
C THR A 28 10.82 -9.01 -7.37
N GLY A 29 10.12 -7.94 -7.72
CA GLY A 29 8.90 -7.50 -7.06
C GLY A 29 7.86 -8.59 -7.16
N ASP A 30 7.80 -9.42 -6.13
CA ASP A 30 6.73 -10.39 -5.92
C ASP A 30 5.61 -9.69 -5.14
N GLN A 31 4.72 -9.03 -5.87
CA GLN A 31 3.33 -8.87 -5.46
C GLN A 31 2.47 -9.36 -6.62
N ALA A 32 2.65 -10.64 -6.99
CA ALA A 32 1.70 -11.32 -7.84
C ALA A 32 0.32 -11.23 -7.18
N GLY A 33 -0.60 -10.54 -7.87
CA GLY A 33 -1.88 -10.10 -7.37
C GLY A 33 -2.65 -11.17 -6.61
N LYS A 34 -2.85 -10.91 -5.32
CA LYS A 34 -4.07 -11.36 -4.67
C LYS A 34 -5.23 -10.65 -5.39
N PRO A 35 -6.28 -11.36 -5.82
CA PRO A 35 -7.46 -10.70 -6.36
C PRO A 35 -7.96 -9.71 -5.31
N VAL A 36 -7.81 -8.41 -5.58
CA VAL A 36 -8.41 -7.36 -4.77
C VAL A 36 -9.91 -7.54 -4.98
N ARG A 37 -10.61 -8.05 -3.96
CA ARG A 37 -12.07 -8.03 -4.00
C ARG A 37 -12.47 -6.57 -4.16
N PRO A 38 -13.47 -6.25 -5.01
CA PRO A 38 -13.97 -4.89 -5.12
C PRO A 38 -14.26 -4.39 -3.71
N ALA A 39 -13.61 -3.28 -3.33
CA ALA A 39 -13.74 -2.76 -1.99
C ALA A 39 -15.20 -2.34 -1.78
N GLU A 40 -15.83 -2.87 -0.73
CA GLU A 40 -17.23 -2.57 -0.43
C GLU A 40 -17.32 -1.16 0.17
N PRO A 41 -18.19 -0.28 -0.36
CA PRO A 41 -18.44 1.02 0.25
C PRO A 41 -18.80 0.87 1.74
N CYS A 42 -18.14 1.66 2.57
CA CYS A 42 -18.34 1.69 4.01
C CYS A 42 -19.64 2.39 4.39
N LEU A 43 -19.92 3.52 3.74
CA LEU A 43 -21.07 4.38 4.01
C LEU A 43 -22.22 4.04 3.07
N SER A 44 -23.43 4.10 3.59
CA SER A 44 -24.66 3.70 2.89
C SER A 44 -25.38 4.86 2.18
N GLY A 45 -25.01 6.10 2.49
CA GLY A 45 -25.73 7.29 2.03
C GLY A 45 -26.73 7.85 3.05
N GLN A 46 -26.94 7.15 4.17
CA GLN A 46 -27.92 7.55 5.20
C GLN A 46 -27.28 8.27 6.39
N GLU A 47 -25.95 8.28 6.46
CA GLU A 47 -25.21 8.93 7.53
C GLU A 47 -25.35 10.45 7.40
N ALA A 48 -25.59 11.14 8.52
CA ALA A 48 -25.89 12.58 8.52
C ALA A 48 -24.77 13.45 7.89
N LEU A 49 -23.54 12.93 7.85
CA LEU A 49 -22.37 13.60 7.30
C LEU A 49 -21.84 12.91 6.03
N PHE A 50 -22.67 12.10 5.35
CA PHE A 50 -22.29 11.38 4.14
C PHE A 50 -21.62 12.28 3.10
N ASP A 51 -22.27 13.39 2.73
CA ASP A 51 -21.76 14.34 1.73
C ASP A 51 -20.40 14.96 2.10
N ARG A 52 -20.16 15.13 3.40
CA ARG A 52 -18.87 15.60 3.92
C ARG A 52 -17.82 14.51 3.76
N TYR A 53 -18.11 13.29 4.19
CA TYR A 53 -17.13 12.20 4.20
C TYR A 53 -16.78 11.71 2.80
N GLU A 54 -17.74 11.70 1.90
CA GLU A 54 -17.63 11.18 0.53
C GLU A 54 -17.29 12.26 -0.50
N GLY A 55 -17.04 13.51 -0.05
CA GLY A 55 -16.63 14.59 -0.93
C GLY A 55 -17.59 14.84 -2.09
N THR A 56 -18.90 14.68 -1.88
CA THR A 56 -19.90 14.76 -2.98
C THR A 56 -20.03 16.15 -3.61
N HIS A 57 -19.42 17.16 -2.98
CA HIS A 57 -19.39 18.56 -3.41
C HIS A 57 -18.15 18.92 -4.24
N VAL A 58 -17.25 17.96 -4.50
CA VAL A 58 -16.02 18.15 -5.28
C VAL A 58 -15.94 17.21 -6.49
N ALA A 59 -14.98 17.45 -7.38
CA ALA A 59 -14.72 16.55 -8.49
C ALA A 59 -14.13 15.23 -7.96
N ASN A 60 -14.97 14.20 -7.84
CA ASN A 60 -14.63 12.98 -7.11
C ASN A 60 -14.34 11.76 -7.99
N ALA A 61 -13.95 11.97 -9.25
CA ALA A 61 -13.68 10.88 -10.19
C ALA A 61 -12.27 10.31 -10.01
N CYS A 62 -12.12 8.98 -10.10
CA CYS A 62 -10.84 8.27 -9.99
C CYS A 62 -10.72 7.14 -11.02
N GLN A 63 -9.48 6.72 -11.28
CA GLN A 63 -9.16 5.53 -12.06
C GLN A 63 -8.65 4.41 -11.16
N ASP A 64 -7.87 4.73 -10.14
CA ASP A 64 -7.37 3.78 -9.15
C ASP A 64 -7.26 4.39 -7.74
N ASP A 65 -6.92 3.55 -6.75
CA ASP A 65 -6.86 3.94 -5.34
C ASP A 65 -5.85 5.05 -5.05
N ALA A 66 -4.83 5.22 -5.90
CA ALA A 66 -3.79 6.25 -5.69
C ALA A 66 -4.28 7.65 -6.07
N ASP A 67 -5.35 7.75 -6.87
CA ASP A 67 -6.02 9.02 -7.16
C ASP A 67 -6.78 9.56 -5.94
N CYS A 68 -7.09 8.70 -4.97
CA CYS A 68 -7.92 9.04 -3.83
C CYS A 68 -7.09 9.55 -2.65
N VAL A 69 -7.48 10.71 -2.13
CA VAL A 69 -6.79 11.38 -1.03
C VAL A 69 -7.70 11.51 0.18
N VAL A 70 -7.13 11.21 1.36
CA VAL A 70 -7.78 11.48 2.64
C VAL A 70 -7.41 12.89 3.08
N SER A 71 -8.41 13.75 3.21
CA SER A 71 -8.27 15.17 3.54
C SER A 71 -9.33 15.62 4.55
N GLY A 72 -9.53 16.93 4.72
CA GLY A 72 -10.34 17.50 5.80
C GLY A 72 -9.58 17.65 7.12
N CYS A 73 -10.12 18.46 8.03
CA CYS A 73 -9.43 18.82 9.27
C CYS A 73 -9.15 17.62 10.19
N SER A 74 -10.05 16.64 10.23
CA SER A 74 -9.92 15.40 11.00
C SER A 74 -9.58 14.19 10.14
N ARG A 75 -9.10 14.40 8.91
CA ARG A 75 -8.85 13.34 7.92
C ARG A 75 -10.13 12.54 7.61
N GLU A 76 -11.24 13.24 7.52
CA GLU A 76 -12.58 12.66 7.40
C GLU A 76 -13.11 12.59 5.97
N VAL A 77 -12.52 13.32 5.03
CA VAL A 77 -13.00 13.38 3.64
C VAL A 77 -12.18 12.42 2.78
N CYS A 78 -12.85 11.53 2.06
CA CYS A 78 -12.28 10.71 0.99
C CYS A 78 -12.74 11.31 -0.34
N ALA A 79 -11.79 11.83 -1.12
CA ALA A 79 -12.09 12.41 -2.42
C ALA A 79 -10.91 12.29 -3.39
N ALA A 80 -11.14 12.52 -4.69
CA ALA A 80 -10.07 12.59 -5.69
C ALA A 80 -9.23 13.88 -5.61
N GLU A 81 -9.66 14.86 -4.81
CA GLU A 81 -8.91 16.07 -4.52
C GLU A 81 -8.92 16.43 -3.04
N SER A 82 -7.96 17.24 -2.61
CA SER A 82 -7.85 17.65 -1.21
C SER A 82 -8.93 18.66 -0.86
N VAL A 83 -9.76 18.31 0.12
CA VAL A 83 -10.83 19.16 0.65
C VAL A 83 -10.41 19.75 1.99
N VAL A 84 -10.63 21.04 2.17
CA VAL A 84 -10.46 21.71 3.46
C VAL A 84 -11.83 21.88 4.09
N THR A 85 -12.02 21.28 5.26
CA THR A 85 -13.24 21.39 6.06
C THR A 85 -12.98 22.25 7.30
N THR A 86 -14.06 22.68 7.95
CA THR A 86 -13.98 23.29 9.28
C THR A 86 -13.56 22.25 10.33
N CYS A 87 -12.94 22.74 11.41
CA CYS A 87 -12.32 21.92 12.47
C CYS A 87 -13.18 21.72 13.71
N GLU A 88 -14.49 21.52 13.55
CA GLU A 88 -15.40 21.22 14.65
C GLU A 88 -15.33 19.76 15.11
N ALA A 89 -15.79 19.51 16.33
CA ALA A 89 -15.97 18.16 16.83
C ALA A 89 -17.05 17.43 16.01
N ILE A 90 -16.64 16.35 15.34
CA ILE A 90 -17.52 15.50 14.56
C ILE A 90 -18.12 14.43 15.49
N PRO A 91 -19.46 14.32 15.60
CA PRO A 91 -20.10 13.38 16.53
C PRO A 91 -19.92 11.91 16.17
N THR A 92 -19.63 11.60 14.90
CA THR A 92 -19.54 10.22 14.40
C THR A 92 -18.47 10.10 13.32
N PRO A 93 -17.17 10.14 13.67
CA PRO A 93 -16.09 10.07 12.70
C PRO A 93 -16.11 8.74 11.93
N THR A 94 -15.58 8.74 10.71
CA THR A 94 -15.59 7.57 9.79
C THR A 94 -15.00 6.30 10.42
N ARG A 95 -13.99 6.44 11.28
CA ARG A 95 -13.40 5.31 12.02
C ARG A 95 -14.40 4.60 12.95
N ASP A 96 -15.34 5.34 13.55
CA ASP A 96 -16.35 4.81 14.47
C ASP A 96 -17.47 4.12 13.68
N LEU A 97 -17.63 4.46 12.40
CA LEU A 97 -18.49 3.79 11.41
C LEU A 97 -17.84 2.54 10.79
N GLY A 98 -16.58 2.25 11.14
CA GLY A 98 -15.84 1.10 10.64
C GLY A 98 -15.15 1.30 9.29
N CYS A 99 -15.05 2.52 8.79
CA CYS A 99 -14.33 2.82 7.55
C CYS A 99 -12.82 2.77 7.79
N ARG A 100 -12.09 2.08 6.91
CA ARG A 100 -10.66 1.79 7.09
C ARG A 100 -9.77 2.43 6.04
N ALA A 101 -10.26 2.59 4.82
CA ALA A 101 -9.49 3.12 3.72
C ALA A 101 -10.34 3.99 2.81
N CYS A 102 -9.67 4.83 2.03
CA CYS A 102 -10.23 5.61 0.94
C CYS A 102 -9.72 4.97 -0.36
N ALA A 103 -10.63 4.55 -1.25
CA ALA A 103 -10.30 3.74 -2.42
C ALA A 103 -11.20 4.10 -3.60
N CYS A 104 -10.77 3.76 -4.81
CA CYS A 104 -11.55 4.01 -6.02
C CYS A 104 -12.58 2.91 -6.23
N VAL A 105 -13.85 3.23 -6.00
CA VAL A 105 -14.96 2.29 -6.15
C VAL A 105 -15.90 2.79 -7.23
N GLN A 106 -16.01 2.00 -8.32
CA GLN A 106 -16.88 2.32 -9.45
C GLN A 106 -16.59 3.69 -10.11
N GLY A 107 -15.33 4.13 -10.08
CA GLY A 107 -14.89 5.40 -10.68
C GLY A 107 -15.02 6.61 -9.78
N GLU A 108 -15.37 6.42 -8.50
CA GLU A 108 -15.43 7.49 -7.49
C GLU A 108 -14.62 7.13 -6.25
N CYS A 109 -13.99 8.10 -5.60
CA CYS A 109 -13.32 7.86 -4.33
C CYS A 109 -14.36 7.69 -3.22
N ARG A 110 -14.34 6.52 -2.58
CA ARG A 110 -15.30 6.12 -1.55
C ARG A 110 -14.58 5.62 -0.31
N TRP A 111 -15.15 5.85 0.87
CA TRP A 111 -14.70 5.14 2.07
C TRP A 111 -15.05 3.65 1.96
N VAL A 112 -14.13 2.77 2.35
CA VAL A 112 -14.29 1.31 2.28
C VAL A 112 -13.92 0.63 3.60
N ARG A 113 -14.45 -0.59 3.83
CA ARG A 113 -14.27 -1.37 5.07
C ARG A 113 -13.00 -2.22 5.13
#